data_AF-A0A830EYY5-F1
#
_entry.id   AF-A0A830EYY5-F1
#
_cell.length_a   1.000
_cell.length_b   1.000
_cell.length_c   1.000
_cell.angle_alpha   90.00
_cell.angle_beta   90.00
_cell.angle_gamma   90.00
#
_symmetry.space_group_name_H-M   'P 1'
#
loop_
_entity.id
_entity.type
_entity.pdbx_description
1 polymer ?
#
loop_
_entity_poly.entity_id
_entity_poly.type
_entity_poly.pdbx_seq_one_letter_code
_entity_poly.pdbx_strand_id
1 'polypeptide(L)'
;MVSVAGIIGLLVIVLVNSAVTALMTRFFRVRLHTRWGSFVYSLLLCPVVMVVILLVLSGVFSLGPDLGSTTAVLLVTVVVPLATGMTFDYFWMPAPDEVELPASMD
;
A
#
# COMPACT_ATOMS: atom_id res chain seq x y z
N MET A 1 -11.91 13.86 -21.42
CA MET A 1 -12.77 12.65 -21.48
C MET A 1 -12.00 11.51 -20.83
N VAL A 2 -12.60 10.78 -19.88
CA VAL A 2 -11.91 9.65 -19.23
C VAL A 2 -11.98 8.43 -20.14
N SER A 3 -10.82 7.85 -20.47
CA SER A 3 -10.74 6.64 -21.29
C SER A 3 -10.78 5.38 -20.43
N VAL A 4 -11.24 4.26 -21.01
CA VAL A 4 -11.22 2.94 -20.35
C VAL A 4 -9.80 2.56 -19.95
N ALA A 5 -8.81 2.80 -20.83
CA ALA A 5 -7.40 2.57 -20.54
C ALA A 5 -6.92 3.41 -19.33
N GLY A 6 -7.35 4.66 -19.22
CA GLY A 6 -7.06 5.51 -18.07
C GLY A 6 -7.60 4.92 -16.76
N ILE A 7 -8.87 4.49 -16.75
CA ILE A 7 -9.49 3.85 -15.57
C ILE A 7 -8.72 2.59 -15.18
N ILE A 8 -8.37 1.73 -16.14
CA ILE A 8 -7.57 0.52 -15.87
C ILE A 8 -6.21 0.90 -15.28
N GLY A 9 -5.52 1.88 -15.84
CA GLY A 9 -4.24 2.35 -15.29
C GLY A 9 -4.35 2.87 -13.86
N LEU A 10 -5.42 3.60 -13.54
CA LEU A 10 -5.69 4.06 -12.17
C LEU A 10 -5.96 2.90 -11.22
N LEU A 11 -6.76 1.91 -11.64
CA LEU A 11 -7.03 0.71 -10.85
C LEU A 11 -5.73 -0.05 -10.56
N VAL A 12 -4.86 -0.21 -11.55
CA VAL A 12 -3.53 -0.82 -11.37
C VAL A 12 -2.73 -0.07 -10.30
N ILE A 13 -2.65 1.26 -10.38
CA ILE A 13 -1.93 2.08 -9.38
C ILE A 13 -2.50 1.86 -7.98
N VAL A 14 -3.82 1.93 -7.82
CA VAL A 14 -4.51 1.77 -6.53
C VAL A 14 -4.26 0.37 -5.94
N LEU A 15 -4.39 -0.68 -6.77
CA LEU A 15 -4.19 -2.06 -6.33
C LEU A 15 -2.73 -2.34 -5.95
N VAL A 16 -1.77 -1.89 -6.77
CA VAL A 16 -0.34 -2.04 -6.49
C VAL A 16 0.03 -1.32 -5.19
N ASN A 17 -0.38 -0.07 -5.02
CA ASN A 17 -0.10 0.68 -3.79
C ASN A 17 -0.76 0.06 -2.55
N SER A 18 -1.97 -0.50 -2.69
CA SER A 18 -2.65 -1.18 -1.57
C SER A 18 -1.91 -2.46 -1.19
N ALA A 19 -1.53 -3.28 -2.17
CA ALA A 19 -0.78 -4.52 -1.97
C ALA A 19 0.59 -4.25 -1.34
N VAL A 20 1.34 -3.28 -1.86
CA VAL A 20 2.64 -2.89 -1.31
C VAL A 20 2.48 -2.38 0.13
N THR A 21 1.47 -1.57 0.42
CA THR A 21 1.19 -1.13 1.79
C THR A 21 0.92 -2.29 2.73
N ALA A 22 0.09 -3.26 2.32
CA ALA A 22 -0.19 -4.44 3.13
C ALA A 22 1.08 -5.25 3.41
N LEU A 23 1.91 -5.50 2.38
CA LEU A 23 3.16 -6.24 2.50
C LEU A 23 4.19 -5.53 3.39
N MET A 24 4.35 -4.21 3.23
CA MET A 24 5.26 -3.42 4.07
C MET A 24 4.78 -3.40 5.52
N THR A 25 3.47 -3.21 5.75
CA THR A 25 2.89 -3.25 7.10
C THR A 25 3.11 -4.60 7.75
N ARG A 26 2.86 -5.70 7.01
CA ARG A 26 3.15 -7.06 7.46
C ARG A 26 4.62 -7.22 7.83
N PHE A 27 5.53 -6.76 6.98
CA PHE A 27 6.97 -6.83 7.22
C PHE A 27 7.35 -6.10 8.51
N PHE A 28 6.84 -4.89 8.73
CA PHE A 28 7.12 -4.15 9.96
C PHE A 28 6.54 -4.82 11.20
N ARG A 29 5.33 -5.38 11.14
CA ARG A 29 4.76 -6.12 12.27
C ARG A 29 5.51 -7.41 12.59
N VAL A 30 6.09 -8.07 11.59
CA VAL A 30 6.94 -9.27 11.79
C VAL A 30 8.31 -8.89 12.36
N ARG A 31 8.91 -7.78 11.92
CA ARG A 31 10.29 -7.42 12.25
C ARG A 31 10.45 -6.53 13.47
N LEU A 32 9.45 -5.73 13.82
CA LEU A 32 9.53 -4.79 14.94
C LEU A 32 8.84 -5.37 16.17
N HIS A 33 9.63 -5.75 17.18
CA HIS A 33 9.14 -6.20 18.48
C HIS A 33 8.77 -5.02 19.39
N THR A 34 7.91 -4.13 18.90
CA THR A 34 7.44 -2.96 19.64
C THR A 34 5.94 -2.82 19.49
N ARG A 35 5.27 -2.28 20.51
CA ARG A 35 3.81 -2.15 20.51
C ARG A 35 3.27 -1.19 19.45
N TRP A 36 4.04 -0.14 19.09
CA TRP A 36 3.61 0.91 18.17
C TRP A 36 4.54 1.11 16.96
N GLY A 37 5.75 0.56 16.98
CA GLY A 37 6.74 0.86 15.96
C GLY A 37 6.29 0.42 14.57
N SER A 38 5.63 -0.72 14.44
CA SER A 38 5.06 -1.17 13.16
C SER A 38 4.05 -0.18 12.58
N PHE A 39 3.14 0.33 13.41
CA PHE A 39 2.15 1.33 13.00
C PHE A 39 2.79 2.65 12.57
N VAL A 40 3.73 3.16 13.37
CA VAL A 40 4.43 4.43 13.08
C VAL A 40 5.29 4.30 11.81
N TYR A 41 6.03 3.20 11.65
CA TYR A 41 6.84 2.96 10.46
C TYR A 41 5.97 2.81 9.20
N SER A 42 4.81 2.14 9.29
CA SER A 42 3.85 2.09 8.18
C SER A 42 3.37 3.48 7.78
N LEU A 43 2.95 4.30 8.74
CA LEU A 43 2.44 5.65 8.45
C LEU A 43 3.49 6.58 7.84
N LEU A 44 4.77 6.39 8.17
CA LEU A 44 5.84 7.26 7.67
C LEU A 44 6.47 6.73 6.37
N LEU A 45 6.72 5.43 6.27
CA LEU A 45 7.49 4.86 5.15
C LEU A 45 6.61 4.36 4.00
N CYS A 46 5.41 3.85 4.25
CA CYS A 46 4.53 3.39 3.16
C CYS A 46 4.18 4.53 2.20
N PRO A 47 3.77 5.73 2.64
CA PRO A 47 3.45 6.83 1.71
C PRO A 47 4.62 7.21 0.81
N VAL A 48 5.85 7.20 1.34
CA VAL A 48 7.05 7.50 0.55
C VAL A 48 7.23 6.49 -0.58
N VAL A 49 7.12 5.19 -0.28
CA VAL A 49 7.23 4.12 -1.28
C VAL A 49 6.09 4.20 -2.30
N MET A 50 4.87 4.48 -1.86
CA MET A 50 3.71 4.63 -2.74
C MET A 50 3.85 5.79 -3.71
N VAL A 51 4.43 6.92 -3.27
CA VAL A 51 4.74 8.06 -4.15
C VAL A 51 5.81 7.67 -5.17
N VAL A 52 6.86 6.93 -4.77
CA VAL A 52 7.86 6.42 -5.72
C VAL A 52 7.20 5.51 -6.77
N ILE A 53 6.33 4.59 -6.35
CA ILE A 53 5.58 3.73 -7.26
C ILE A 53 4.69 4.55 -8.19
N LEU A 54 3.98 5.55 -7.65
CA LEU A 54 3.13 6.45 -8.44
C LEU A 54 3.95 7.19 -9.52
N LEU A 55 5.11 7.72 -9.17
CA LEU A 55 5.99 8.40 -10.12
C LEU A 55 6.47 7.47 -11.23
N VAL A 56 6.74 6.19 -10.90
CA VAL A 56 7.12 5.18 -11.90
C VAL A 56 5.92 4.82 -12.79
N LEU A 57 4.79 4.42 -12.20
CA LEU A 57 3.62 3.96 -12.94
C LEU A 57 2.98 5.06 -13.78
N SER A 58 2.79 6.24 -13.21
CA SER A 58 2.17 7.36 -13.91
C SER A 58 3.16 8.15 -14.76
N GLY A 59 4.39 8.37 -14.27
CA GLY A 59 5.40 9.14 -15.01
C GLY A 59 6.08 8.36 -16.14
N VAL A 60 6.58 7.14 -15.85
CA VAL A 60 7.32 6.35 -16.84
C VAL A 60 6.37 5.58 -17.76
N PHE A 61 5.35 4.94 -17.20
CA PHE A 61 4.41 4.11 -17.96
C PHE A 61 3.14 4.84 -18.41
N SER A 62 3.00 6.13 -18.08
CA SER A 62 1.82 6.95 -18.47
C SER A 62 0.48 6.34 -18.03
N LEU A 63 0.46 5.64 -16.88
CA LEU A 63 -0.77 5.05 -16.34
C LEU A 63 -1.62 6.08 -15.58
N GLY A 64 -2.93 5.90 -15.69
CA GLY A 64 -3.95 6.71 -15.01
C GLY A 64 -4.46 7.87 -15.85
N PRO A 65 -5.69 8.35 -15.59
CA PRO A 65 -6.25 9.53 -16.23
C PRO A 65 -5.79 10.80 -15.50
N ASP A 66 -6.02 11.94 -16.12
CA ASP A 66 -5.99 13.22 -15.41
C ASP A 66 -7.15 13.29 -14.41
N LEU A 67 -6.81 13.47 -13.13
CA LEU A 67 -7.76 13.59 -12.01
C LEU A 67 -8.11 15.05 -11.68
N GLY A 68 -7.58 16.02 -12.44
CA GLY A 68 -7.94 17.44 -12.38
C GLY A 68 -7.30 18.23 -11.23
N SER A 69 -6.69 17.57 -10.24
CA SER A 69 -5.93 18.25 -9.18
C SER A 69 -4.92 17.33 -8.50
N THR A 70 -3.84 17.91 -7.97
CA THR A 70 -2.85 17.21 -7.15
C THR A 70 -3.48 16.57 -5.91
N THR A 71 -4.43 17.25 -5.26
CA THR A 71 -5.13 16.73 -4.08
C THR A 71 -5.91 15.46 -4.41
N ALA A 72 -6.63 15.42 -5.54
CA ALA A 72 -7.36 14.23 -5.97
C ALA A 72 -6.41 13.07 -6.26
N VAL A 73 -5.27 13.33 -6.92
CA VAL A 73 -4.23 12.32 -7.16
C VAL A 73 -3.74 11.72 -5.84
N LEU A 74 -3.32 12.54 -4.88
CA LEU A 74 -2.79 12.05 -3.60
C LEU A 74 -3.85 11.29 -2.78
N LEU A 75 -5.09 11.78 -2.74
CA LEU A 75 -6.16 11.09 -2.03
C LEU A 75 -6.42 9.70 -2.61
N VAL A 76 -6.61 9.61 -3.93
CA VAL A 76 -6.99 8.36 -4.60
C VAL A 76 -5.83 7.37 -4.67
N THR A 77 -4.61 7.84 -4.93
CA THR A 77 -3.46 6.95 -5.18
C THR A 77 -2.56 6.71 -3.97
N VAL A 78 -2.70 7.51 -2.90
CA VAL A 78 -1.90 7.37 -1.68
C VAL A 78 -2.77 7.17 -0.44
N VAL A 79 -3.71 8.06 -0.14
CA VAL A 79 -4.49 7.94 1.11
C VAL A 79 -5.41 6.73 1.11
N VAL A 80 -6.18 6.50 0.04
CA VAL A 80 -7.08 5.34 -0.08
C VAL A 80 -6.31 4.01 -0.04
N PRO A 81 -5.22 3.82 -0.80
CA PRO A 81 -4.47 2.56 -0.74
C PRO A 81 -3.73 2.36 0.59
N LEU A 82 -3.28 3.43 1.24
CA LEU A 82 -2.66 3.36 2.57
C LEU A 82 -3.65 2.80 3.59
N ALA A 83 -4.83 3.43 3.66
CA ALA A 83 -5.89 3.01 4.57
C ALA A 83 -6.34 1.57 4.26
N THR A 84 -6.51 1.23 2.97
CA THR A 84 -6.92 -0.11 2.53
C THR A 84 -5.88 -1.17 2.90
N GLY A 85 -4.61 -0.96 2.55
CA GLY A 85 -3.54 -1.93 2.80
C GLY A 85 -3.26 -2.12 4.29
N MET A 86 -3.29 -1.05 5.09
CA MET A 86 -3.16 -1.16 6.55
C MET A 86 -4.37 -1.87 7.16
N THR A 87 -5.59 -1.53 6.74
CA THR A 87 -6.82 -2.19 7.23
C THR A 87 -6.79 -3.68 6.92
N PHE A 88 -6.36 -4.06 5.72
CA PHE A 88 -6.20 -5.45 5.32
C PHE A 88 -5.26 -6.20 6.28
N ASP A 89 -4.09 -5.66 6.59
CA ASP A 89 -3.15 -6.34 7.49
C ASP A 89 -3.59 -6.33 8.97
N TYR A 90 -4.11 -5.20 9.47
CA TYR A 90 -4.45 -5.07 10.89
C TYR A 90 -5.76 -5.76 11.28
N PHE A 91 -6.75 -5.81 10.38
CA PHE A 91 -8.08 -6.30 10.71
C PHE A 91 -8.46 -7.62 10.02
N TRP A 92 -7.84 -7.96 8.88
CA TRP A 92 -8.19 -9.17 8.13
C TRP A 92 -7.14 -10.28 8.21
N MET A 93 -5.98 -10.01 8.80
CA MET A 93 -4.92 -10.98 9.00
C MET A 93 -4.64 -11.20 10.50
N PRO A 94 -4.43 -12.46 10.94
CA PRO A 94 -3.95 -12.75 12.29
C PRO A 94 -2.66 -11.99 12.57
N ALA A 95 -2.50 -11.55 13.82
CA ALA A 95 -1.28 -10.89 14.24
C ALA A 95 -0.10 -11.87 14.11
N PRO A 96 1.11 -11.41 13.74
CA PRO A 96 2.25 -12.31 13.54
C PRO A 96 2.59 -13.21 14.73
N ASP A 97 2.36 -12.73 15.95
CA ASP A 97 2.57 -13.45 17.21
C ASP A 97 1.48 -14.47 17.54
N GLU A 98 0.32 -14.38 16.88
CA GLU A 98 -0.78 -15.35 17.00
C GLU A 98 -0.63 -16.52 16.00
N VAL A 99 0.31 -16.41 15.05
CA VAL A 99 0.55 -17.46 14.05
C VAL A 99 1.51 -18.49 14.62
N GLU A 100 1.01 -19.69 14.89
CA GLU A 100 1.85 -20.84 15.23
C GLU A 100 2.73 -21.23 14.04
N LEU A 101 4.04 -21.29 14.27
CA LEU A 101 5.02 -21.73 13.29
C LEU A 101 5.31 -23.24 13.48
N PRO A 102 5.64 -23.98 12.41
CA PRO A 102 6.06 -25.37 12.51
C PRO A 102 7.22 -25.55 13.51
N ALA A 103 7.19 -26.63 14.30
CA ALA A 103 8.21 -26.94 15.31
C ALA A 103 9.60 -27.22 14.70
N SER A 104 9.63 -27.68 13.44
CA SER A 104 10.84 -27.80 12.62
C SER A 104 10.49 -27.52 11.15
N MET A 105 11.49 -27.11 10.37
CA MET A 105 11.37 -26.91 8.91
C MET A 105 11.92 -28.12 8.14
N ASP A 106 11.73 -29.32 8.69
CA ASP A 106 12.22 -30.58 8.11
C ASP A 106 11.44 -30.98 6.85
#